data_AF-A0A3B9TX39-F1
#
_entry.id   AF-A0A3B9TX39-F1
#
_cell.length_a   1.000
_cell.length_b   1.000
_cell.length_c   1.000
_cell.angle_alpha   90.00
_cell.angle_beta   90.00
_cell.angle_gamma   90.00
#
_symmetry.space_group_name_H-M   'P 1'
#
loop_
_entity.id
_entity.type
_entity.pdbx_description
1 polymer ?
#
loop_
_entity_poly.entity_id
_entity_poly.type
_entity_poly.pdbx_seq_one_letter_code
_entity_poly.pdbx_strand_id
1 'polypeptide(L)' 'GRVPNTAGLGLEAAGVELGRKGEVMVDAGSQSSVPSIYAVGDVTDRIALTPVAIAEG' A
#
# COMPACT_ATOMS: atom_id res chain seq x y z
N GLY A 1 -15.55 0.90 6.42
CA GLY A 1 -14.08 0.77 6.25
C GLY A 1 -13.49 2.15 6.14
N ARG A 2 -12.25 2.35 6.61
CA ARG A 2 -11.54 3.62 6.43
C ARG A 2 -11.22 3.78 4.94
N VAL A 3 -11.36 4.99 4.40
CA VAL A 3 -11.00 5.28 3.01
C VAL A 3 -9.52 5.67 2.98
N PRO A 4 -8.68 5.04 2.15
CA PRO A 4 -7.30 5.45 1.95
C PRO A 4 -7.20 6.92 1.56
N ASN A 5 -6.37 7.70 2.27
CA ASN A 5 -6.18 9.12 1.97
C ASN A 5 -5.10 9.32 0.92
N THR A 6 -5.42 9.02 -0.33
CA THR A 6 -4.51 9.10 -1.49
C THR A 6 -4.86 10.22 -2.47
N ALA A 7 -6.04 10.80 -2.33
CA ALA A 7 -6.51 11.89 -3.20
C ALA A 7 -5.64 13.15 -3.04
N GLY A 8 -5.25 13.75 -4.16
CA GLY A 8 -4.49 15.01 -4.17
C GLY A 8 -3.00 14.86 -3.84
N LEU A 9 -2.50 13.64 -3.58
CA LEU A 9 -1.07 13.40 -3.30
C LEU A 9 -0.19 13.30 -4.56
N GLY A 10 -0.79 13.36 -5.76
CA GLY A 10 -0.06 13.24 -7.03
C GLY A 10 0.52 11.84 -7.28
N LEU A 11 0.00 10.81 -6.61
CA LEU A 11 0.50 9.42 -6.71
C LEU A 11 0.42 8.87 -8.14
N GLU A 12 -0.68 9.13 -8.84
CA GLU A 12 -0.83 8.74 -10.25
C GLU A 12 0.23 9.43 -11.14
N ALA A 13 0.48 10.73 -10.91
CA ALA A 13 1.50 11.48 -11.65
C ALA A 13 2.92 10.99 -11.34
N ALA A 14 3.14 10.46 -10.13
CA ALA A 14 4.39 9.82 -9.74
C ALA A 14 4.54 8.37 -10.27
N GLY A 15 3.51 7.81 -10.92
CA GLY A 15 3.51 6.45 -11.45
C GLY A 15 3.15 5.36 -10.43
N VAL A 16 2.60 5.75 -9.27
CA VAL A 16 2.16 4.82 -8.23
C VAL A 16 0.82 4.20 -8.62
N GLU A 17 0.74 2.88 -8.60
CA GLU A 17 -0.48 2.14 -8.85
C GLU A 17 -1.42 2.17 -7.63
N LEU A 18 -2.68 2.52 -7.88
CA LEU A 18 -3.74 2.53 -6.87
C LEU A 18 -4.73 1.39 -7.11
N GLY A 19 -5.22 0.82 -6.01
CA GLY A 19 -6.27 -0.19 -6.00
C GLY A 19 -7.67 0.41 -6.15
N ARG A 20 -8.70 -0.46 -6.10
CA ARG A 20 -10.08 -0.07 -6.43
C ARG A 20 -10.71 0.87 -5.40
N LYS A 21 -10.18 0.93 -4.19
CA LYS A 21 -10.64 1.83 -3.12
C LYS A 21 -9.74 3.05 -2.98
N GLY A 22 -8.77 3.22 -3.89
CA GLY A 22 -7.75 4.26 -3.83
C GLY A 22 -6.58 3.91 -2.91
N GLU A 23 -6.45 2.67 -2.46
CA GLU A 23 -5.29 2.20 -1.68
C GLU A 23 -4.02 2.16 -2.51
N VAL A 24 -2.86 2.43 -1.91
CA VAL A 24 -1.58 2.23 -2.59
C VAL A 24 -1.29 0.74 -2.67
N MET A 25 -1.12 0.25 -3.90
CA MET A 25 -0.69 -1.12 -4.14
C MET A 25 0.77 -1.26 -3.72
N VAL A 26 1.05 -2.19 -2.81
CA VAL A 26 2.41 -2.48 -2.36
C VAL A 26 2.68 -3.98 -2.34
N ASP A 27 3.95 -4.37 -2.26
CA ASP A 27 4.43 -5.75 -2.11
C ASP A 27 4.60 -6.16 -0.63
N ALA A 28 5.12 -7.35 -0.32
CA ALA A 28 5.31 -7.79 1.06
C ALA A 28 6.27 -6.87 1.87
N GLY A 29 7.21 -6.21 1.20
CA GLY A 29 8.13 -5.22 1.76
C GLY A 29 7.58 -3.80 1.85
N SER A 30 6.30 -3.60 1.55
CA SER A 30 5.63 -2.27 1.51
C SER A 30 6.13 -1.34 0.39
N GLN A 31 6.82 -1.89 -0.62
CA GLN A 31 7.26 -1.15 -1.81
C GLN A 31 6.10 -1.02 -2.80
N SER A 32 5.92 0.17 -3.37
CA SER A 32 4.90 0.42 -4.40
C SER A 32 5.36 -0.03 -5.80
N SER A 33 4.55 0.24 -6.83
CA SER A 33 4.96 0.06 -8.24
C SER A 33 6.19 0.90 -8.64
N VAL A 34 6.51 1.95 -7.87
CA VAL A 34 7.70 2.79 -8.07
C VAL A 34 8.76 2.39 -7.03
N PRO A 35 9.94 1.91 -7.44
CA PRO A 35 10.93 1.34 -6.51
C PRO A 35 11.43 2.28 -5.41
N SER A 36 11.37 3.60 -5.64
CA SER A 36 11.77 4.63 -4.67
C SER A 36 10.63 5.06 -3.73
N ILE A 37 9.41 4.54 -3.91
CA ILE A 37 8.21 4.95 -3.16
C ILE A 37 7.67 3.74 -2.39
N TYR A 38 7.47 3.95 -1.10
CA TYR A 38 6.93 2.96 -0.15
C TYR A 38 5.68 3.51 0.51
N ALA A 39 4.76 2.63 0.90
CA ALA A 39 3.53 3.02 1.58
C ALA A 39 3.17 1.99 2.66
N VAL A 40 2.76 2.47 3.83
CA VAL A 40 2.48 1.63 5.02
C VAL A 40 1.22 2.08 5.74
N GLY A 41 0.57 1.15 6.46
CA GLY A 41 -0.62 1.44 7.27
C GLY A 41 -1.90 1.60 6.44
N ASP A 42 -2.83 2.41 6.95
CA ASP A 42 -4.19 2.58 6.41
C ASP A 42 -4.24 2.93 4.91
N VAL A 43 -3.20 3.60 4.40
CA VAL A 43 -3.11 4.00 2.98
C VAL A 43 -2.99 2.80 2.03
N THR A 44 -2.57 1.64 2.53
CA THR A 44 -2.42 0.40 1.75
C THR A 44 -3.67 -0.50 1.79
N ASP A 45 -4.68 -0.15 2.60
CA ASP A 45 -5.86 -0.98 2.91
C ASP A 45 -5.54 -2.44 3.30
N ARG A 46 -4.27 -2.72 3.64
CA ARG A 46 -3.88 -3.99 4.23
C ARG A 46 -4.39 -4.00 5.65
N ILE A 47 -5.01 -5.11 6.03
CA ILE A 47 -5.23 -5.40 7.44
C ILE A 47 -3.84 -5.37 8.08
N ALA A 48 -3.69 -4.57 9.14
CA ALA A 48 -2.51 -4.58 9.99
C ALA A 48 -2.46 -5.92 10.74
N LEU A 49 -2.23 -7.01 10.00
CA LEU A 49 -1.85 -8.28 10.55
C LEU A 49 -0.38 -8.10 10.88
N THR A 50 -0.08 -7.80 12.15
CA THR A 50 1.18 -8.22 12.78
C THR A 50 1.51 -9.59 12.21
N PRO A 51 2.66 -9.80 11.53
CA PRO A 51 2.84 -10.92 10.63
C PRO A 51 2.43 -12.20 11.33
N VAL A 52 1.30 -12.76 10.91
CA VAL A 52 0.87 -14.07 11.37
C VAL A 52 1.79 -15.04 10.63
N ALA A 53 2.90 -15.33 11.30
CA ALA A 53 3.66 -16.58 11.25
C ALA A 53 3.37 -17.49 10.04
N ILE A 54 4.09 -17.29 8.93
CA ILE A 54 4.46 -18.32 7.94
C ILE A 54 5.83 -17.88 7.34
N ALA A 55 6.84 -17.62 8.17
CA ALA A 55 7.87 -18.62 8.37
C ALA A 55 7.35 -19.92 9.02
N GLU A 56 6.83 -20.83 8.20
CA GLU A 56 6.84 -22.25 8.53
C GLU A 56 7.64 -22.97 7.45
N GLY A 57 8.75 -23.57 7.88
CA GLY A 57 9.40 -24.71 7.23
C GLY A 57 10.39 -24.39 6.12
#